data_AF-A0A7C6EWS5-F1
#
_entry.id   AF-A0A7C6EWS5-F1
#
_cell.length_a   1.000
_cell.length_b   1.000
_cell.length_c   1.000
_cell.angle_alpha   90.00
_cell.angle_beta   90.00
_cell.angle_gamma   90.00
#
_symmetry.space_group_name_H-M   'P 1'
#
loop_
_entity.id
_entity.type
_entity.pdbx_description
1 polymer ?
#
loop_
_entity_poly.entity_id
_entity_poly.type
_entity_poly.pdbx_seq_one_letter_code
_entity_poly.pdbx_strand_id
1 'polypeptide(L)'
;MAGRKKKAVTEGFSSFEPYKEKKGEEYMNTRQKEHFRAILSAWKKELMEEVDRTVHHMQDDAANFPDPNDRASQESEFALELRTRDRERKLIKKIDEAIEQ
;
A
#
# COMPACT_ATOMS: atom_id res chain seq x y z
N MET A 1 -7.90 -36.67 -4.12
CA MET A 1 -8.63 -35.38 -4.16
C MET A 1 -7.75 -34.31 -3.51
N ALA A 2 -6.86 -33.69 -4.27
CA ALA A 2 -5.94 -32.66 -3.74
C ALA A 2 -6.68 -31.33 -3.62
N GLY A 3 -6.73 -30.77 -2.40
CA GLY A 3 -7.38 -29.51 -2.10
C GLY A 3 -6.73 -28.34 -2.82
N ARG A 4 -7.51 -27.62 -3.63
CA ARG A 4 -7.14 -26.33 -4.24
C ARG A 4 -6.81 -25.34 -3.11
N LYS A 5 -5.54 -24.96 -2.96
CA LYS A 5 -5.15 -23.81 -2.14
C LYS A 5 -5.74 -22.56 -2.80
N LYS A 6 -6.68 -21.89 -2.12
CA LYS A 6 -7.19 -20.57 -2.52
C LYS A 6 -6.03 -19.58 -2.44
N LYS A 7 -5.53 -19.11 -3.58
CA LYS A 7 -4.79 -17.84 -3.64
C LYS A 7 -5.81 -16.74 -3.37
N ALA A 8 -5.79 -16.18 -2.16
CA ALA A 8 -6.54 -14.97 -1.88
C ALA A 8 -5.90 -13.82 -2.66
N VAL A 9 -6.76 -13.07 -3.32
CA VAL A 9 -6.44 -11.90 -4.13
C VAL A 9 -6.01 -10.76 -3.20
N THR A 10 -4.76 -10.33 -3.32
CA THR A 10 -4.28 -9.01 -2.90
C THR A 10 -3.21 -8.60 -3.91
N GLU A 11 -3.63 -7.99 -5.01
CA GLU A 11 -2.72 -7.24 -5.85
C GLU A 11 -2.29 -6.00 -5.06
N GLY A 12 -0.98 -5.81 -4.88
CA GLY A 12 -0.42 -4.56 -4.39
C GLY A 12 0.32 -4.58 -3.05
N PHE A 13 0.71 -5.73 -2.50
CA PHE A 13 1.67 -5.71 -1.40
C PHE A 13 2.67 -6.87 -1.43
N SER A 14 3.95 -6.52 -1.24
CA SER A 14 5.11 -7.39 -1.42
C SER A 14 4.97 -8.80 -0.84
N SER A 15 5.58 -9.74 -1.55
CA SER A 15 5.67 -11.14 -1.14
C SER A 15 6.51 -11.24 0.13
N PHE A 16 5.87 -11.48 1.27
CA PHE A 16 6.56 -11.82 2.51
C PHE A 16 6.56 -13.33 2.73
N GLU A 17 7.60 -13.85 3.36
CA GLU A 17 7.62 -15.23 3.82
C GLU A 17 6.75 -15.37 5.08
N PRO A 18 5.75 -16.28 5.11
CA PRO A 18 4.91 -16.46 6.29
C PRO A 18 5.71 -16.89 7.53
N TYR A 19 5.39 -16.30 8.69
CA TYR A 19 5.96 -16.73 9.98
C TYR A 19 5.67 -18.21 10.26
N LYS A 20 6.69 -18.95 10.70
CA LYS A 20 6.57 -20.36 11.09
C LYS A 20 6.52 -20.47 12.61
N GLU A 21 5.30 -20.62 13.13
CA GLU A 21 5.06 -20.81 14.56
C GLU A 21 5.70 -22.10 15.08
N LYS A 22 6.25 -22.04 16.29
CA LYS A 22 6.79 -23.20 17.01
C LYS A 22 5.76 -23.72 18.01
N LYS A 23 5.79 -25.03 18.27
CA LYS A 23 4.90 -25.65 19.26
C LYS A 23 5.16 -25.06 20.65
N GLY A 24 4.11 -24.57 21.31
CA GLY A 24 4.19 -23.97 22.64
C GLY A 24 4.70 -22.52 22.65
N GLU A 25 4.78 -21.89 21.49
CA GLU A 25 5.14 -20.47 21.37
C GLU A 25 3.98 -19.58 21.86
N GLU A 26 4.30 -18.59 22.69
CA GLU A 26 3.31 -17.63 23.19
C GLU A 26 2.88 -16.67 22.08
N TYR A 27 1.59 -16.38 22.03
CA TYR A 27 1.01 -15.44 21.08
C TYR A 27 1.57 -14.02 21.29
N MET A 28 1.92 -13.33 20.21
CA MET A 28 2.49 -11.98 20.22
C MET A 28 3.81 -11.86 21.00
N ASN A 29 4.62 -12.92 20.99
CA ASN A 29 5.98 -12.84 21.48
C ASN A 29 6.84 -11.90 20.61
N THR A 30 8.06 -11.61 21.08
CA THR A 30 9.00 -10.70 20.44
C THR A 30 9.28 -11.04 18.97
N ARG A 31 9.45 -12.31 18.61
CA ARG A 31 9.75 -12.74 17.23
C ARG A 31 8.57 -12.52 16.29
N GLN A 32 7.35 -12.79 16.76
CA GLN A 32 6.14 -12.52 15.99
C GLN A 32 5.95 -11.01 15.78
N LYS A 33 6.13 -10.20 16.83
CA LYS A 33 6.06 -8.74 16.74
C LYS A 33 7.10 -8.16 15.78
N GLU A 34 8.34 -8.64 15.85
CA GLU A 34 9.41 -8.25 14.91
C GLU A 34 9.05 -8.58 13.46
N HIS A 35 8.48 -9.76 13.23
CA HIS A 35 8.02 -10.16 11.90
C HIS A 35 6.92 -9.23 11.36
N PHE A 36 5.88 -8.94 12.17
CA PHE A 36 4.83 -8.00 11.77
C PHE A 36 5.37 -6.58 11.56
N ARG A 37 6.29 -6.10 12.40
CA ARG A 37 6.93 -4.78 12.22
C ARG A 37 7.71 -4.70 10.92
N ALA A 38 8.42 -5.75 10.54
CA ALA A 38 9.15 -5.79 9.26
C ALA A 38 8.19 -5.70 8.07
N ILE A 39 7.09 -6.45 8.10
CA ILE A 39 6.05 -6.42 7.07
C ILE A 39 5.42 -5.03 6.97
N LEU A 40 4.98 -4.48 8.09
CA LEU A 40 4.33 -3.16 8.15
C LEU A 40 5.27 -2.04 7.70
N SER A 41 6.55 -2.10 8.08
CA SER A 41 7.56 -1.12 7.65
C SER A 41 7.83 -1.18 6.15
N ALA A 42 7.91 -2.38 5.58
CA ALA A 42 8.02 -2.56 4.14
C ALA A 42 6.77 -1.99 3.42
N TRP A 43 5.59 -2.22 3.97
CA TRP A 43 4.35 -1.67 3.41
C TRP A 43 4.28 -0.18 3.40
N LYS A 44 4.64 0.44 4.53
CA LYS A 44 4.72 1.88 4.63
C LYS A 44 5.64 2.44 3.56
N LYS A 45 6.81 1.83 3.37
CA LYS A 45 7.79 2.29 2.37
C LYS A 45 7.23 2.24 0.96
N GLU A 46 6.60 1.13 0.56
CA GLU A 46 5.99 1.01 -0.77
C GLU A 46 4.87 2.02 -1.00
N LEU A 47 4.01 2.25 0.01
CA LEU A 47 2.95 3.26 -0.07
C LEU A 47 3.53 4.68 -0.19
N MET A 48 4.63 4.97 0.50
CA MET A 48 5.31 6.28 0.36
C MET A 48 5.88 6.46 -1.06
N GLU A 49 6.50 5.42 -1.62
CA GLU A 49 7.04 5.45 -2.98
C GLU A 49 5.93 5.57 -4.05
N GLU A 50 4.76 4.97 -3.83
CA GLU A 50 3.59 5.14 -4.71
C GLU A 50 3.03 6.57 -4.64
N VAL A 51 2.84 7.10 -3.42
CA VAL A 51 2.38 8.48 -3.20
C VAL A 51 3.32 9.48 -3.89
N ASP A 52 4.63 9.30 -3.75
CA ASP A 52 5.62 10.16 -4.41
C ASP A 52 5.52 10.06 -5.93
N ARG A 53 5.38 8.86 -6.50
CA ARG A 53 5.19 8.66 -7.94
C ARG A 53 3.92 9.33 -8.46
N THR A 54 2.79 9.19 -7.77
CA THR A 54 1.54 9.85 -8.17
C THR A 54 1.69 11.37 -8.14
N VAL A 55 2.38 11.93 -7.14
CA VAL A 55 2.60 13.39 -7.08
C VAL A 55 3.43 13.89 -8.26
N HIS A 56 4.47 13.17 -8.65
CA HIS A 56 5.27 13.53 -9.83
C HIS A 56 4.44 13.43 -11.12
N HIS A 57 3.69 12.34 -11.30
CA HIS A 57 2.78 12.17 -12.44
C HIS A 57 1.80 13.34 -12.55
N MET A 58 1.18 13.72 -11.43
CA MET A 58 0.25 14.84 -11.40
C MET A 58 0.90 16.20 -11.77
N GLN A 59 2.17 16.40 -11.40
CA GLN A 59 2.90 17.64 -11.71
C GLN A 59 3.26 17.72 -13.19
N ASP A 60 3.70 16.61 -13.78
CA ASP A 60 4.06 16.53 -15.20
C ASP A 60 2.82 16.72 -16.09
N ASP A 61 1.69 16.11 -15.73
CA ASP A 61 0.43 16.26 -16.46
C ASP A 61 -0.17 17.67 -16.33
N ALA A 62 0.00 18.32 -15.17
CA ALA A 62 -0.45 19.69 -14.97
C ALA A 62 0.38 20.73 -15.76
N ALA A 63 1.62 20.39 -16.14
CA ALA A 63 2.48 21.26 -16.95
C ALA A 63 2.09 21.27 -18.44
N ASN A 64 1.35 20.26 -18.91
CA ASN A 64 0.87 20.16 -20.27
C ASN A 64 -0.58 20.65 -20.36
N PHE A 65 -0.80 21.82 -20.95
CA PHE A 65 -2.15 22.38 -21.13
C PHE A 65 -2.89 21.58 -22.23
N PRO A 66 -3.94 20.80 -21.89
CA PRO A 66 -4.67 20.06 -22.88
C PRO A 66 -5.54 21.00 -23.70
N ASP A 67 -5.81 20.58 -24.93
CA ASP A 67 -6.87 21.19 -25.72
C ASP A 67 -8.22 21.09 -24.98
N PRO A 68 -9.17 22.00 -25.23
CA PRO A 68 -10.43 22.08 -24.47
C PRO A 68 -11.25 20.77 -24.41
N ASN A 69 -11.08 19.88 -25.39
CA ASN A 69 -11.78 18.60 -25.44
C ASN A 69 -11.22 17.55 -24.47
N ASP A 70 -9.93 17.62 -24.13
CA ASP A 70 -9.27 16.61 -23.28
C ASP A 70 -9.31 17.00 -21.79
N ARG A 71 -9.64 18.26 -21.50
CA ARG A 71 -9.72 18.79 -20.13
C ARG A 71 -10.64 17.98 -19.22
N ALA A 72 -11.82 17.59 -19.71
CA ALA A 72 -12.79 16.84 -18.90
C ALA A 72 -12.25 15.45 -18.50
N SER A 73 -11.55 14.78 -19.41
CA SER A 73 -10.93 13.48 -19.15
C SER A 73 -9.82 13.61 -18.10
N GLN A 74 -8.93 14.59 -18.29
CA GLN A 74 -7.81 14.83 -17.38
C GLN A 74 -8.28 15.20 -15.96
N GLU A 75 -9.26 16.09 -15.82
CA GLU A 75 -9.83 16.45 -14.52
C GLU A 75 -10.42 15.22 -13.79
N SER A 76 -11.01 14.29 -14.53
CA SER A 76 -11.57 13.06 -13.96
C SER A 76 -10.49 12.11 -13.45
N GLU A 77 -9.37 11.99 -14.19
CA GLU A 77 -8.21 11.18 -13.81
C GLU A 77 -7.54 11.76 -12.56
N PHE A 78 -7.29 13.07 -12.54
CA PHE A 78 -6.78 13.77 -11.36
C PHE A 78 -7.65 13.58 -10.12
N ALA A 79 -8.98 13.65 -10.27
CA ALA A 79 -9.89 13.45 -9.15
C ALA A 79 -9.82 12.01 -8.58
N LEU A 80 -9.59 11.02 -9.45
CA LEU A 80 -9.40 9.63 -9.05
C LEU A 80 -8.07 9.44 -8.32
N GLU A 81 -6.98 9.95 -8.88
CA GLU A 81 -5.64 9.88 -8.28
C GLU A 81 -5.59 10.54 -6.90
N LEU A 82 -6.16 11.74 -6.78
CA LEU A 82 -6.24 12.47 -5.51
C LEU A 82 -6.95 11.65 -4.42
N ARG A 83 -8.05 10.98 -4.79
CA ARG A 83 -8.80 10.09 -3.87
C ARG A 83 -8.00 8.86 -3.48
N THR A 84 -7.25 8.26 -4.40
CA THR A 84 -6.39 7.11 -4.13
C THR A 84 -5.27 7.50 -3.17
N ARG A 85 -4.57 8.59 -3.45
CA ARG A 85 -3.51 9.14 -2.61
C ARG A 85 -4.00 9.45 -1.18
N ASP A 86 -5.19 10.02 -1.03
CA ASP A 86 -5.76 10.30 0.29
C ASP A 86 -6.05 9.02 1.09
N ARG A 87 -6.41 7.92 0.41
CA ARG A 87 -6.59 6.60 1.06
C ARG A 87 -5.25 6.02 1.48
N GLU A 88 -4.23 6.12 0.64
CA GLU A 88 -2.87 5.65 0.94
C GLU A 88 -2.27 6.41 2.12
N ARG A 89 -2.41 7.74 2.17
CA ARG A 89 -1.98 8.55 3.33
C ARG A 89 -2.68 8.13 4.62
N LYS A 90 -3.99 7.84 4.57
CA LYS A 90 -4.74 7.32 5.73
C LYS A 90 -4.26 5.92 6.14
N LEU A 91 -3.91 5.08 5.19
CA LEU A 91 -3.37 3.75 5.45
C LEU A 91 -1.98 3.82 6.10
N ILE A 92 -1.09 4.67 5.59
CA ILE A 92 0.23 4.95 6.19
C ILE A 92 0.06 5.35 7.67
N LYS A 93 -0.86 6.27 7.97
CA LYS A 93 -1.14 6.67 9.35
C LYS A 93 -1.56 5.50 10.25
N LYS A 94 -2.41 4.60 9.75
CA LYS A 94 -2.83 3.40 10.50
C LYS A 94 -1.68 2.41 10.70
N ILE A 95 -0.77 2.30 9.72
CA ILE A 95 0.42 1.47 9.83
C ILE A 95 1.35 2.03 10.93
N ASP A 96 1.54 3.35 10.96
CA ASP A 96 2.33 4.02 12.01
C ASP A 96 1.73 3.77 13.40
N GLU A 97 0.41 3.96 13.54
CA GLU A 97 -0.32 3.65 14.77
C GLU A 97 -0.18 2.17 15.21
N ALA A 98 -0.01 1.24 14.26
CA ALA A 98 0.18 -0.18 14.56
C ALA A 98 1.64 -0.54 14.91
N ILE A 99 2.62 0.19 14.39
CA ILE A 99 4.06 -0.02 14.68
C ILE A 99 4.41 0.53 16.07
N GLU A 100 3.79 1.64 16.48
CA GLU A 100 4.01 2.32 17.77
C GLU A 100 3.34 1.62 18.97
N GLN A 101 2.46 0.64 18.72
CA GLN A 101 1.85 -0.23 19.74
C GLN A 101 2.83 -1.26 20.33
#